data_AF-A0A530AF91-F1
#
_entry.id   AF-A0A530AF91-F1
#
_cell.length_a   1.000
_cell.length_b   1.000
_cell.length_c   1.000
_cell.angle_alpha   90.00
_cell.angle_beta   90.00
_cell.angle_gamma   90.00
#
_symmetry.space_group_name_H-M   'P 1'
#
loop_
_entity.id
_entity.type
_entity.pdbx_description
1 polymer ?
#
loop_
_entity_poly.entity_id
_entity_poly.type
_entity_poly.pdbx_seq_one_letter_code
_entity_poly.pdbx_strand_id
1 'polypeptide(L)' 'RKIVNGKLTNEVVYLSAMEEAKHYVAQANAELDKNGSFVDEFVICRNAGEVMMAPRENVDLMDVSPKQMVSVA' A
#
# COMPACT_ATOMS: atom_id res chain seq x y z
N ARG A 1 4.95 2.08 3.51
CA ARG A 1 4.36 2.67 4.74
C ARG A 1 3.35 1.70 5.32
N LYS A 2 3.26 1.59 6.65
CA LYS A 2 2.37 0.62 7.30
C LYS A 2 0.93 1.13 7.40
N ILE A 3 -0.03 0.25 7.19
CA ILE A 3 -1.44 0.47 7.54
C ILE A 3 -1.72 -0.24 8.85
N VAL A 4 -2.26 0.47 9.84
CA VAL A 4 -2.66 -0.12 11.13
C VAL A 4 -4.10 0.27 11.41
N ASN A 5 -4.97 -0.72 11.58
CA ASN A 5 -6.42 -0.52 11.77
C ASN A 5 -7.04 0.37 10.67
N GLY A 6 -6.68 0.11 9.41
CA GLY A 6 -7.20 0.86 8.25
C GLY A 6 -6.71 2.31 8.14
N LYS A 7 -5.63 2.67 8.85
CA LYS A 7 -5.02 4.01 8.81
C LYS A 7 -3.56 3.96 8.40
N LEU A 8 -3.20 4.85 7.48
CA LEU A 8 -1.82 5.07 7.07
C LEU A 8 -1.00 5.64 8.23
N THR A 9 0.13 5.01 8.50
CA THR A 9 1.13 5.52 9.44
C THR A 9 2.35 6.07 8.70
N ASN A 10 3.16 6.85 9.41
CA ASN A 10 4.45 7.33 8.91
C ASN A 10 5.57 6.28 9.07
N GLU A 11 5.26 5.07 9.56
CA GLU A 11 6.22 3.99 9.71
C GLU A 11 6.61 3.44 8.32
N VAL A 12 7.89 3.55 8.00
CA VAL A 12 8.47 2.96 6.79
C VAL A 12 9.08 1.62 7.18
N VAL A 13 8.63 0.57 6.51
CA VAL A 13 9.16 -0.79 6.64
C VAL A 13 9.89 -1.15 5.34
N TYR A 14 11.04 -1.79 5.47
CA TYR A 14 11.81 -2.32 4.35
C TYR A 14 11.56 -3.81 4.29
N LEU A 15 11.11 -4.28 3.14
CA LEU A 15 10.74 -5.68 2.93
C LEU A 15 11.53 -6.22 1.73
N SER A 16 11.94 -7.48 1.82
CA SER A 16 12.36 -8.23 0.64
C SER A 16 11.14 -8.52 -0.25
N ALA A 17 11.38 -8.87 -1.52
CA ALA A 17 10.31 -9.24 -2.45
C ALA A 17 9.45 -10.42 -1.94
N MET A 18 10.06 -11.37 -1.24
CA MET A 18 9.35 -12.52 -0.66
C MET A 18 8.46 -12.13 0.54
N GLU A 19 8.87 -11.11 1.28
CA GLU A 19 8.06 -10.56 2.38
C GLU A 19 6.92 -9.70 1.83
N GLU A 20 7.19 -8.81 0.87
CA GLU A 20 6.17 -7.99 0.21
C GLU A 20 5.06 -8.84 -0.40
N ALA A 21 5.40 -9.98 -1.03
CA ALA A 21 4.44 -10.87 -1.67
C ALA A 21 3.33 -11.39 -0.74
N LYS A 22 3.54 -11.37 0.58
CA LYS A 22 2.55 -11.81 1.59
C LYS A 22 1.55 -10.71 1.97
N HIS A 23 1.75 -9.48 1.49
CA HIS A 23 1.01 -8.30 1.89
C HIS A 23 0.25 -7.68 0.74
N TYR A 24 -0.88 -7.06 1.03
CA TYR A 24 -1.55 -6.18 0.07
C TYR A 24 -0.96 -4.78 0.19
N VAL A 25 -0.29 -4.34 -0.89
CA VAL A 25 0.37 -3.03 -0.96
C VAL A 25 -0.45 -2.09 -1.82
N ALA A 26 -1.10 -1.10 -1.21
CA ALA A 26 -1.78 -0.03 -1.92
C ALA A 26 -0.79 0.87 -2.67
N GLN A 27 -1.22 1.40 -3.81
CA GLN A 27 -0.44 2.36 -4.57
C GLN A 27 -0.36 3.71 -3.84
N ALA A 28 0.74 4.44 -4.03
CA ALA A 28 0.99 5.73 -3.36
C ALA A 28 0.01 6.85 -3.74
N ASN A 29 -0.77 6.68 -4.82
CA ASN A 29 -1.77 7.62 -5.31
C ASN A 29 -3.20 7.31 -4.82
N ALA A 30 -3.40 6.27 -4.01
CA ALA A 30 -4.71 5.98 -3.43
C ALA A 30 -5.19 7.16 -2.56
N GLU A 31 -6.45 7.53 -2.72
CA GLU A 31 -7.03 8.66 -1.98
C GLU A 31 -7.26 8.31 -0.50
N LEU A 32 -6.82 9.22 0.37
CA LEU A 32 -6.98 9.12 1.82
C LEU A 32 -7.80 10.29 2.36
N ASP A 33 -8.59 10.02 3.37
CA ASP A 33 -9.31 11.03 4.13
C ASP A 33 -8.37 11.80 5.08
N LYS A 34 -8.91 12.81 5.75
CA LYS A 34 -8.18 13.62 6.77
C LYS A 34 -7.66 12.82 7.97
N ASN A 35 -8.16 11.60 8.18
CA ASN A 35 -7.77 10.71 9.27
C ASN A 35 -6.73 9.67 8.83
N GLY A 36 -6.34 9.67 7.54
CA GLY A 36 -5.40 8.73 6.95
C GLY A 36 -6.02 7.38 6.56
N SER A 37 -7.34 7.29 6.47
CA SER A 37 -8.04 6.09 5.99
C SER A 37 -8.38 6.19 4.50
N PHE A 38 -8.44 5.06 3.80
CA PHE A 38 -8.87 5.03 2.40
C PHE A 38 -10.31 5.54 2.25
N VAL A 39 -10.50 6.44 1.28
CA VAL A 39 -11.81 7.00 0.93
C VAL A 39 -12.70 5.92 0.33
N ASP A 40 -12.14 5.14 -0.60
CA ASP A 40 -12.85 4.05 -1.28
C ASP A 40 -12.91 2.77 -0.44
N GLU A 41 -13.97 1.99 -0.64
CA GLU A 41 -14.15 0.68 -0.01
C GLU A 41 -13.17 -0.37 -0.58
N PHE A 42 -12.90 -0.27 -1.88
CA PHE A 42 -11.94 -1.11 -2.59
C PHE A 42 -10.76 -0.29 -3.08
N VAL A 43 -9.55 -0.78 -2.81
CA VAL A 43 -8.30 -0.11 -3.11
C VAL A 43 -7.51 -0.91 -4.13
N ILE A 44 -6.96 -0.24 -5.14
CA ILE A 44 -6.03 -0.87 -6.08
C ILE A 44 -4.72 -1.17 -5.34
N CYS A 45 -4.40 -2.45 -5.27
CA CYS A 45 -3.25 -2.97 -4.55
C CYS A 45 -2.41 -3.86 -5.47
N ARG A 46 -1.15 -4.03 -5.07
CA ARG A 46 -0.27 -5.07 -5.58
C ARG A 46 -0.16 -6.17 -4.52
N ASN A 47 -0.29 -7.42 -4.95
CA ASN A 47 -0.02 -8.59 -4.13
C ASN A 47 0.71 -9.64 -4.98
N ALA A 48 1.83 -10.18 -4.47
CA ALA A 48 2.64 -11.18 -5.17
C ALA A 48 3.01 -10.85 -6.64
N GLY A 49 3.10 -9.56 -7.00
CA GLY A 49 3.42 -9.11 -8.36
C GLY A 49 2.21 -8.86 -9.27
N GLU A 50 1.00 -9.20 -8.84
CA GLU A 50 -0.23 -8.91 -9.57
C GLU A 50 -0.93 -7.65 -9.04
N VAL A 51 -1.59 -6.92 -9.93
CA VAL A 51 -2.40 -5.76 -9.60
C VAL A 51 -3.85 -6.21 -9.48
N MET A 52 -4.48 -5.93 -8.34
CA MET A 52 -5.85 -6.34 -8.04
C MET A 52 -6.55 -5.30 -7.17
N MET A 53 -7.87 -5.39 -7.06
CA MET A 53 -8.63 -4.63 -6.08
C MET A 53 -8.81 -5.47 -4.82
N ALA A 54 -8.58 -4.88 -3.65
CA ALA A 54 -8.81 -5.50 -2.36
C ALA A 54 -9.68 -4.58 -1.48
N PRO A 55 -10.53 -5.14 -0.61
CA PRO A 55 -11.18 -4.36 0.43
C PRO A 55 -10.15 -3.57 1.24
N ARG A 56 -10.44 -2.31 1.57
CA ARG A 56 -9.51 -1.42 2.31
C ARG A 56 -9.06 -1.98 3.65
N GLU A 57 -9.84 -2.88 4.25
CA GLU A 57 -9.53 -3.57 5.51
C GLU A 57 -8.44 -4.64 5.37
N ASN A 58 -8.22 -5.16 4.16
CA ASN A 58 -7.20 -6.16 3.86
C ASN A 58 -5.85 -5.53 3.46
N VAL A 59 -5.78 -4.20 3.36
CA VAL A 59 -4.57 -3.50 2.94
C VAL A 59 -3.60 -3.38 4.11
N ASP A 60 -2.40 -3.93 3.95
CA ASP A 60 -1.37 -3.96 5.00
C ASP A 60 -0.39 -2.78 4.87
N LEU A 61 -0.10 -2.37 3.63
CA LEU A 61 0.98 -1.45 3.30
C LEU A 61 0.54 -0.48 2.20
N MET A 62 1.26 0.63 2.08
CA MET A 62 1.14 1.59 0.98
C MET A 62 2.53 2.01 0.48
N ASP A 63 2.70 2.11 -0.84
CA ASP A 63 3.96 2.59 -1.43
C ASP A 63 4.32 3.98 -0.90
N VAL A 64 5.61 4.22 -0.67
CA VAL A 64 6.14 5.51 -0.15
C VAL A 64 6.03 6.61 -1.20
N SER A 65 6.13 6.26 -2.48
CA SER A 65 6.11 7.20 -3.60
C SER A 65 5.61 6.52 -4.88
N PRO A 66 4.90 7.23 -5.78
CA PRO A 66 4.55 6.72 -7.11
C PRO A 66 5.78 6.33 -7.95
N LYS A 67 6.97 6.85 -7.60
CA LYS A 67 8.24 6.53 -8.27
C LYS A 67 9.01 5.38 -7.62
N GLN A 68 8.44 4.68 -6.63
CA GLN A 68 9.16 3.65 -5.87
C GLN A 68 9.63 2.47 -6.74
N MET A 69 8.95 2.21 -7.85
CA MET A 69 9.35 1.17 -8.81
C MET A 69 10.34 1.66 -9.88
N VAL A 70 10.79 2.91 -9.82
CA VAL A 70 11.65 3.49 -10.84
C VAL A 70 13.07 3.54 -10.30
N SER A 71 13.97 2.76 -10.90
CA SER A 71 15.41 2.89 -10.63
C SER A 71 15.92 4.22 -11.16
N VAL A 72 16.82 4.89 -10.42
CA VAL A 72 17.64 5.97 -10.98
C VAL A 72 18.60 5.32 -11.99
N ALA A 73 18.59 5.84 -13.22
CA ALA A 73 19.57 5.54 -14.26
C ALA A 73 20.54 6.71 -14.38
#